data_AF-A0A1Y4K9S8-F1
#
_entry.id   AF-A0A1Y4K9S8-F1
#
_cell.length_a   1.000
_cell.length_b   1.000
_cell.length_c   1.000
_cell.angle_alpha   90.00
_cell.angle_beta   90.00
_cell.angle_gamma   90.00
#
_symmetry.space_group_name_H-M   'P 1'
#
loop_
_entity.id
_entity.type
_entity.pdbx_description
1 polymer ?
#
loop_
_entity_poly.entity_id
_entity_poly.type
_entity_poly.pdbx_seq_one_letter_code
_entity_poly.pdbx_strand_id
1 'polypeptide(L)'
;MSDFSSVESKVEQLISTLLTHHQHVDFLVGRNGDFDLLVTAAIKRWQSQTHSDACSLIWMLPYPTAELQTHLFDFEAYYDDIEVCQTAAQAHPKQAFQIRNREMVERSNLVVFYVAHSHGGAYQTLCYARKRGKALVNLAFPE
;
A
#
# COMPACT_ATOMS: atom_id res chain seq x y z
N MET A 1 -3.70 -24.93 -0.74
CA MET A 1 -4.83 -24.00 -0.93
C MET A 1 -5.29 -23.42 0.42
N SER A 2 -4.37 -22.90 1.25
CA SER A 2 -4.73 -22.47 2.63
C SER A 2 -4.01 -21.22 3.16
N ASP A 3 -3.12 -20.56 2.39
CA ASP A 3 -2.44 -19.35 2.88
C ASP A 3 -3.20 -18.05 2.55
N PHE A 4 -3.73 -17.92 1.33
CA PHE A 4 -4.31 -16.65 0.86
C PHE A 4 -5.63 -16.26 1.53
N SER A 5 -6.52 -17.21 1.83
CA SER A 5 -7.77 -16.88 2.55
C SER A 5 -7.50 -16.37 3.97
N SER A 6 -6.42 -16.85 4.61
CA SER A 6 -6.01 -16.36 5.92
C SER A 6 -5.47 -14.91 5.84
N VAL A 7 -4.71 -14.59 4.79
CA VAL A 7 -4.15 -13.25 4.62
C VAL A 7 -5.23 -12.23 4.29
N GLU A 8 -6.18 -12.58 3.42
CA GLU A 8 -7.32 -11.70 3.11
C GLU A 8 -8.12 -11.36 4.37
N SER A 9 -8.48 -12.36 5.19
CA SER A 9 -9.19 -12.09 6.45
C SER A 9 -8.39 -11.24 7.43
N LYS A 10 -7.06 -11.42 7.52
CA LYS A 10 -6.20 -10.55 8.34
C LYS A 10 -6.19 -9.11 7.84
N VAL A 11 -6.15 -8.91 6.53
CA VAL A 11 -6.22 -7.58 5.90
C VAL A 11 -7.56 -6.93 6.18
N GLU A 12 -8.68 -7.64 6.01
CA GLU A 12 -10.02 -7.12 6.28
C GLU A 12 -10.18 -6.74 7.76
N GLN A 13 -9.71 -7.59 8.67
CA GLN A 13 -9.75 -7.30 10.11
C GLN A 13 -8.90 -6.07 10.45
N LEU A 14 -7.71 -5.94 9.86
CA LEU A 14 -6.84 -4.78 10.08
C LEU A 14 -7.49 -3.49 9.57
N ILE A 15 -8.05 -3.51 8.36
CA ILE A 15 -8.78 -2.38 7.78
C ILE A 15 -9.95 -1.99 8.70
N SER A 16 -10.79 -2.96 9.09
CA SER A 16 -11.91 -2.70 10.00
C SER A 16 -11.46 -2.11 11.34
N THR A 17 -10.37 -2.61 11.91
CA THR A 17 -9.79 -2.08 13.15
C THR A 17 -9.36 -0.63 12.97
N LEU A 18 -8.58 -0.33 11.93
CA LEU A 18 -8.09 1.03 11.66
C LEU A 18 -9.26 2.02 11.48
N LEU A 19 -10.27 1.63 10.71
CA LEU A 19 -11.43 2.49 10.43
C LEU A 19 -12.41 2.63 11.59
N THR A 20 -12.35 1.74 12.58
CA THR A 20 -13.12 1.87 13.82
C THR A 20 -12.45 2.82 14.81
N HIS A 21 -11.12 2.86 14.82
CA HIS A 21 -10.35 3.61 15.82
C HIS A 21 -9.86 4.98 15.34
N HIS A 22 -9.98 5.28 14.05
CA HIS A 22 -9.54 6.55 13.47
C HIS A 22 -10.67 7.22 12.69
N GLN A 23 -10.78 8.54 12.82
CA GLN A 23 -11.80 9.33 12.13
C GLN A 23 -11.62 9.27 10.59
N HIS A 24 -10.37 9.22 10.14
CA HIS A 24 -10.02 9.07 8.74
C HIS A 24 -8.68 8.35 8.60
N VAL A 25 -8.52 7.55 7.55
CA VAL A 25 -7.28 6.80 7.26
C VAL A 25 -6.90 6.92 5.78
N ASP A 26 -5.70 7.44 5.51
CA ASP A 26 -5.10 7.41 4.18
C ASP A 26 -4.33 6.09 3.95
N PHE A 27 -4.77 5.29 2.98
CA PHE A 27 -4.10 4.07 2.56
C PHE A 27 -3.22 4.33 1.34
N LEU A 28 -1.89 4.36 1.56
CA LEU A 28 -0.90 4.48 0.50
C LEU A 28 -0.56 3.10 -0.08
N VAL A 29 -0.73 2.88 -1.39
CA VAL A 29 -0.40 1.61 -2.06
C VAL A 29 0.50 1.79 -3.29
N GLY A 30 1.28 0.76 -3.62
CA GLY A 30 2.20 0.76 -4.76
C GLY A 30 1.69 0.12 -6.06
N ARG A 31 0.77 -0.84 -5.94
CA ARG A 31 0.28 -1.74 -7.01
C ARG A 31 1.34 -2.61 -7.70
N ASN A 32 2.50 -2.86 -7.09
CA ASN A 32 3.58 -3.59 -7.74
C ASN A 32 3.64 -5.08 -7.42
N GLY A 33 2.76 -5.58 -6.55
CA GLY A 33 2.67 -7.00 -6.25
C GLY A 33 1.27 -7.42 -5.82
N ASP A 34 1.06 -8.74 -5.75
CA ASP A 34 -0.24 -9.35 -5.43
C ASP A 34 -0.80 -8.88 -4.09
N PHE A 35 0.08 -8.62 -3.11
CA PHE A 35 -0.33 -8.08 -1.82
C PHE A 35 -0.93 -6.67 -1.93
N ASP A 36 -0.33 -5.79 -2.75
CA ASP A 36 -0.88 -4.45 -2.98
C ASP A 36 -2.26 -4.54 -3.63
N LEU A 37 -2.46 -5.47 -4.57
CA LEU A 37 -3.74 -5.70 -5.25
C LEU A 37 -4.80 -6.26 -4.30
N LEU A 38 -4.41 -7.20 -3.42
CA LEU A 38 -5.31 -7.76 -2.41
C LEU A 38 -5.77 -6.69 -1.41
N VAL A 39 -4.84 -5.87 -0.90
CA VAL A 39 -5.18 -4.77 0.02
C VAL A 39 -6.07 -3.74 -0.67
N THR A 40 -5.74 -3.36 -1.90
CA THR A 40 -6.55 -2.45 -2.73
C THR A 40 -7.97 -2.97 -2.88
N ALA A 41 -8.14 -4.24 -3.26
CA ALA A 41 -9.45 -4.86 -3.44
C ALA A 41 -10.27 -4.88 -2.13
N ALA A 42 -9.62 -5.19 -1.00
CA ALA A 42 -10.28 -5.19 0.31
C ALA A 42 -10.77 -3.78 0.71
N ILE A 43 -9.95 -2.74 0.47
CA ILE A 43 -10.34 -1.35 0.75
C ILE A 43 -11.51 -0.91 -0.14
N LYS A 44 -11.45 -1.18 -1.45
CA LYS A 44 -12.56 -0.85 -2.38
C LYS A 44 -13.86 -1.57 -2.01
N ARG A 45 -13.78 -2.83 -1.58
CA ARG A 45 -14.92 -3.61 -1.08
C ARG A 45 -15.52 -2.97 0.17
N TRP A 46 -14.68 -2.52 1.09
CA TRP A 46 -15.15 -1.82 2.28
C TRP A 46 -15.83 -0.48 1.94
N GLN A 47 -15.24 0.32 1.04
CA GLN A 47 -15.80 1.60 0.59
C GLN A 47 -17.19 1.40 -0.06
N SER A 48 -17.35 0.38 -0.91
CA SER A 48 -18.63 0.11 -1.58
C SER A 48 -19.73 -0.37 -0.65
N GLN A 49 -19.38 -1.02 0.46
CA GLN A 49 -20.34 -1.51 1.44
C GLN A 49 -20.81 -0.41 2.40
N THR A 50 -19.91 0.50 2.79
CA THR A 50 -20.18 1.47 3.85
C THR A 50 -20.64 2.84 3.34
N HIS A 51 -20.34 3.19 2.08
CA HIS A 51 -20.60 4.52 1.51
C HIS A 51 -20.05 5.65 2.40
N SER A 52 -18.93 5.39 3.09
CA SER A 52 -18.33 6.28 4.07
C SER A 52 -17.00 6.84 3.59
N ASP A 53 -16.78 8.13 3.81
CA ASP A 53 -15.53 8.84 3.50
C ASP A 53 -14.48 8.69 4.62
N ALA A 54 -14.55 7.62 5.43
CA ALA A 54 -13.61 7.37 6.54
C ALA A 54 -12.22 6.93 6.06
N CYS A 55 -12.01 6.75 4.76
CA CYS A 55 -10.68 6.50 4.21
C CYS A 55 -10.54 6.94 2.76
N SER A 56 -9.29 7.19 2.38
CA SER A 56 -8.87 7.42 1.00
C SER A 56 -7.84 6.37 0.58
N LEU A 57 -8.00 5.82 -0.62
CA LEU A 57 -7.08 4.89 -1.26
C LEU A 57 -6.22 5.65 -2.28
N ILE A 58 -4.94 5.83 -1.95
CA ILE A 58 -3.99 6.63 -2.71
C ILE A 58 -2.97 5.73 -3.40
N TRP A 59 -2.91 5.79 -4.73
CA TRP A 59 -1.88 5.08 -5.49
C TRP A 59 -0.61 5.92 -5.65
N MET A 60 0.49 5.44 -5.06
CA MET A 60 1.81 6.07 -5.12
C MET A 60 2.66 5.48 -6.25
N LEU A 61 2.86 6.24 -7.32
CA LEU A 61 3.75 5.88 -8.43
C LEU A 61 5.19 6.37 -8.20
N PRO A 62 6.20 5.60 -8.65
CA PRO A 62 7.59 6.07 -8.68
C PRO A 62 7.85 7.09 -9.79
N TYR A 63 7.08 7.05 -10.88
CA TYR A 63 7.13 7.96 -12.02
C TYR A 63 5.87 7.79 -12.88
N PRO A 64 5.51 8.76 -13.75
CA PRO A 64 4.40 8.60 -14.68
C PRO A 64 4.65 7.44 -15.64
N THR A 65 3.61 6.65 -15.93
CA THR A 65 3.70 5.50 -16.85
C THR A 65 2.79 5.70 -18.06
N ALA A 66 3.10 5.01 -19.17
CA ALA A 66 2.23 4.99 -20.33
C ALA A 66 0.86 4.35 -20.01
N GLU A 67 0.84 3.35 -19.12
CA GLU A 67 -0.41 2.72 -18.65
C GLU A 67 -1.30 3.75 -17.95
N LEU A 68 -0.75 4.53 -17.02
CA LEU A 68 -1.47 5.62 -16.36
C LEU A 68 -2.02 6.61 -17.38
N GLN A 69 -1.23 6.99 -18.39
CA GLN A 69 -1.68 7.94 -19.42
C GLN A 69 -2.82 7.38 -20.28
N THR A 70 -2.75 6.11 -20.66
CA THR A 70 -3.78 5.46 -21.50
C THR A 70 -5.09 5.26 -20.75
N HIS A 71 -5.04 4.97 -19.45
CA HIS A 71 -6.20 4.59 -18.63
C HIS A 71 -6.46 5.58 -17.48
N LEU A 72 -6.08 6.85 -17.63
CA LEU A 72 -6.12 7.83 -16.55
C LEU A 72 -7.53 7.94 -15.95
N PHE A 73 -8.55 8.07 -16.80
CA PHE A 73 -9.94 8.17 -16.37
C PHE A 73 -10.40 6.95 -15.55
N ASP A 74 -10.00 5.74 -15.95
CA ASP A 74 -10.36 4.52 -15.24
C ASP A 74 -9.66 4.47 -13.86
N PHE A 75 -8.42 4.93 -13.78
CA PHE A 75 -7.69 4.97 -12.52
C PHE A 75 -8.17 6.08 -11.58
N GLU A 76 -8.50 7.27 -12.10
CA GLU A 76 -9.09 8.37 -11.31
C GLU A 76 -10.50 8.03 -10.81
N ALA A 77 -11.23 7.14 -11.50
CA ALA A 77 -12.50 6.61 -11.01
C ALA A 77 -12.32 5.51 -9.95
N TYR A 78 -11.16 4.85 -9.91
CA TYR A 78 -10.91 3.71 -9.04
C TYR A 78 -10.17 4.08 -7.75
N TYR A 79 -9.19 4.96 -7.82
CA TYR A 79 -8.43 5.50 -6.68
C TYR A 79 -9.00 6.84 -6.25
N ASP A 80 -8.94 7.14 -4.95
CA ASP A 80 -9.36 8.45 -4.44
C ASP A 80 -8.31 9.53 -4.79
N ASP A 81 -7.03 9.13 -4.92
CA ASP A 81 -5.96 9.97 -5.46
C ASP A 81 -4.84 9.13 -6.11
N ILE A 82 -4.10 9.75 -7.04
CA ILE A 82 -2.95 9.18 -7.73
C ILE A 82 -1.78 10.15 -7.63
N GLU A 83 -0.74 9.75 -6.91
CA GLU A 83 0.41 10.58 -6.64
C GLU A 83 1.67 10.06 -7.30
N VAL A 84 2.53 10.98 -7.77
CA VAL A 84 3.86 10.64 -8.27
C VAL A 84 4.91 11.12 -7.27
N CYS A 85 5.69 10.17 -6.76
CA CYS A 85 6.86 10.42 -5.91
C CYS A 85 7.91 11.20 -6.72
N GLN A 86 8.01 12.51 -6.47
CA GLN A 86 8.88 13.40 -7.24
C GLN A 86 10.36 13.01 -7.12
N THR A 87 10.79 12.58 -5.93
CA THR A 87 12.17 12.11 -5.72
C THR A 87 12.46 10.81 -6.47
N ALA A 88 11.50 9.89 -6.54
CA ALA A 88 11.66 8.66 -7.32
C ALA A 88 11.65 8.95 -8.83
N ALA A 89 10.86 9.93 -9.28
CA ALA A 89 10.73 10.25 -10.70
C ALA A 89 12.02 10.80 -11.32
N GLN A 90 12.89 11.39 -10.50
CA GLN A 90 14.21 11.89 -10.90
C GLN A 90 15.32 10.82 -10.77
N ALA A 91 15.01 9.67 -10.17
CA ALA A 91 15.99 8.63 -9.92
C ALA A 91 16.13 7.67 -11.11
N HIS A 92 17.25 6.95 -11.15
CA HIS A 92 17.42 5.85 -12.09
C HIS A 92 16.30 4.81 -11.88
N PRO A 93 15.67 4.25 -12.94
CA PRO A 93 14.48 3.40 -12.81
C PRO A 93 14.63 2.22 -11.83
N LYS A 94 15.82 1.61 -11.78
CA LYS A 94 16.15 0.52 -10.84
C LYS A 94 16.02 0.91 -9.35
N GLN A 95 16.13 2.20 -9.02
CA GLN A 95 16.06 2.71 -7.65
C GLN A 95 14.72 3.38 -7.33
N ALA A 96 13.99 3.83 -8.35
CA ALA A 96 12.77 4.62 -8.19
C ALA A 96 11.71 3.92 -7.31
N PHE A 97 11.50 2.61 -7.49
CA PHE A 97 10.60 1.83 -6.64
C PHE A 97 11.01 1.82 -5.16
N GLN A 98 12.31 1.68 -4.89
CA GLN A 98 12.80 1.67 -3.51
C GLN A 98 12.68 3.05 -2.87
N ILE A 99 12.90 4.12 -3.63
CA ILE A 99 12.72 5.51 -3.16
C ILE A 99 11.25 5.78 -2.86
N ARG A 100 10.35 5.44 -3.79
CA ARG A 100 8.89 5.57 -3.60
C ARG A 100 8.41 4.79 -2.38
N ASN A 101 8.85 3.55 -2.21
CA ASN A 101 8.52 2.75 -1.03
C ASN A 101 8.99 3.40 0.28
N ARG A 102 10.18 4.03 0.29
CA ARG A 102 10.68 4.75 1.47
C ARG A 102 9.87 5.99 1.75
N GLU A 103 9.43 6.73 0.73
CA GLU A 103 8.56 7.89 0.91
C GLU A 103 7.21 7.49 1.53
N MET A 104 6.61 6.39 1.09
CA MET A 104 5.42 5.82 1.73
C MET A 104 5.67 5.52 3.20
N VAL A 105 6.80 4.85 3.54
CA VAL A 105 7.18 4.57 4.93
C VAL A 105 7.32 5.85 5.75
N GLU A 106 7.93 6.90 5.21
CA GLU A 106 8.11 8.16 5.92
C GLU A 106 6.77 8.87 6.19
N ARG A 107 5.82 8.81 5.25
CA ARG A 107 4.48 9.41 5.37
C ARG A 107 3.54 8.63 6.29
N SER A 108 3.72 7.32 6.41
CA SER A 108 2.81 6.47 7.18
C SER A 108 3.09 6.48 8.69
N ASN A 109 2.01 6.44 9.48
CA ASN A 109 2.06 6.16 10.93
C ASN A 109 2.22 4.66 11.21
N LEU A 110 1.62 3.80 10.37
CA LEU A 110 1.71 2.35 10.41
C LEU A 110 2.08 1.84 9.01
N VAL A 111 3.02 0.90 8.92
CA VAL A 111 3.37 0.25 7.66
C VAL A 111 3.03 -1.23 7.70
N VAL A 112 2.18 -1.67 6.77
CA VAL A 112 1.74 -3.06 6.67
C VAL A 112 2.52 -3.77 5.58
N PHE A 113 3.10 -4.92 5.93
CA PHE A 113 3.91 -5.73 5.05
C PHE A 113 3.34 -7.13 4.89
N TYR A 114 3.67 -7.76 3.77
CA TYR A 114 3.63 -9.21 3.59
C TYR A 114 4.98 -9.67 3.06
N VAL A 115 5.91 -9.98 3.97
CA VAL A 115 7.30 -10.35 3.65
C VAL A 115 7.64 -11.67 4.31
N ALA A 116 7.67 -12.74 3.50
CA ALA A 116 7.99 -14.10 3.94
C ALA A 116 9.47 -14.49 3.79
N HIS A 117 10.27 -13.67 3.11
CA HIS A 117 11.68 -13.95 2.81
C HIS A 117 12.58 -12.76 3.14
N SER A 118 13.84 -13.03 3.46
CA SER A 118 14.83 -12.02 3.86
C SER A 118 15.58 -11.37 2.68
N HIS A 119 14.90 -11.20 1.54
CA HIS A 119 15.47 -10.61 0.33
C HIS A 119 14.42 -9.89 -0.53
N GLY A 120 14.86 -9.10 -1.50
CA GLY A 120 13.99 -8.34 -2.41
C GLY A 120 13.60 -6.94 -1.91
N GLY A 121 12.94 -6.16 -2.77
CA GLY A 121 12.60 -4.76 -2.48
C GLY A 121 11.69 -4.58 -1.27
N ALA A 122 10.67 -5.44 -1.11
CA ALA A 122 9.77 -5.39 0.04
C ALA A 122 10.50 -5.63 1.38
N TYR A 123 11.42 -6.61 1.43
CA TYR A 123 12.26 -6.83 2.62
C TYR A 123 13.19 -5.64 2.90
N GLN A 124 13.77 -5.03 1.87
CA GLN A 124 14.58 -3.82 2.05
C GLN A 124 13.75 -2.66 2.62
N THR A 125 12.51 -2.49 2.17
CA THR A 125 11.58 -1.48 2.72
C THR A 125 11.21 -1.79 4.17
N LEU A 126 10.97 -3.06 4.51
CA LEU A 126 10.70 -3.51 5.88
C LEU A 126 11.89 -3.22 6.81
N CYS A 127 13.11 -3.55 6.38
CA CYS A 127 14.33 -3.20 7.11
C CYS A 127 14.51 -1.69 7.27
N TYR A 128 14.13 -0.91 6.26
CA TYR A 128 14.15 0.55 6.34
C TYR A 128 13.14 1.06 7.38
N ALA A 129 11.87 0.61 7.33
CA ALA A 129 10.84 0.99 8.31
C ALA A 129 11.26 0.67 9.75
N ARG A 130 11.86 -0.51 9.98
CA ARG A 130 12.45 -0.88 11.28
C ARG A 130 13.52 0.10 11.73
N LYS A 131 14.47 0.44 10.85
CA LYS A 131 15.55 1.41 11.16
C LYS A 131 15.01 2.80 11.48
N ARG A 132 13.86 3.17 10.91
CA ARG A 132 13.18 4.45 11.15
C ARG A 132 12.29 4.43 12.39
N GLY A 133 12.17 3.30 13.08
CA GLY A 133 11.33 3.16 14.28
C GLY A 133 9.84 3.28 13.98
N LYS A 134 9.40 2.99 12.75
CA LYS A 134 7.99 3.05 12.36
C LYS A 134 7.20 1.91 12.99
N ALA A 135 5.96 2.17 13.39
CA ALA A 135 5.03 1.11 13.71
C ALA A 135 4.81 0.28 12.45
N LEU A 136 4.87 -1.04 12.57
CA LEU A 136 4.75 -1.94 11.44
C LEU A 136 4.09 -3.26 11.85
N VAL A 137 3.39 -3.85 10.90
CA VAL A 137 2.78 -5.19 11.00
C VAL A 137 3.23 -5.99 9.79
N ASN A 138 3.69 -7.22 9.99
CA ASN A 138 4.01 -8.14 8.89
C ASN A 138 3.08 -9.35 8.90
N LEU A 139 2.16 -9.41 7.94
CA LEU A 139 1.08 -10.41 7.89
C LEU A 139 1.54 -11.80 7.41
N ALA A 140 2.80 -11.94 6.98
CA ALA A 140 3.34 -13.21 6.49
C ALA A 140 3.49 -14.29 7.57
N PHE A 141 3.57 -13.91 8.84
CA PHE A 141 3.70 -14.84 9.97
C PHE A 141 2.70 -14.43 11.07
N PRO A 142 2.16 -15.38 11.86
CA PRO A 142 1.47 -15.02 13.10
C PRO A 142 2.47 -14.38 14.08
N GLU A 143 2.01 -13.38 14.83
CA GLU A 143 2.76 -12.79 15.95
C GLU A 143 2.99 -13.81 17.08
#